data_AF-A0A5J4PL42-F1
#
_entry.id   AF-A0A5J4PL42-F1
#
_cell.length_a   1.000
_cell.length_b   1.000
_cell.length_c   1.000
_cell.angle_alpha   90.00
_cell.angle_beta   90.00
_cell.angle_gamma   90.00
#
_symmetry.space_group_name_H-M   'P 1'
#
loop_
_entity.id
_entity.type
_entity.pdbx_description
1 polymer ?
#
loop_
_entity_poly.entity_id
_entity_poly.type
_entity_poly.pdbx_seq_one_letter_code
_entity_poly.pdbx_strand_id
1 'polypeptide(L)' 'ELDKYIDYYNNERIKVGLNGLSPVQFKYQSHSIT' A
#
# COMPACT_ATOMS: atom_id res chain seq x y z
N GLU A 1 -1.73 -1.49 21.90
CA GLU A 1 -0.80 -0.51 21.30
C GLU A 1 0.15 -1.17 20.31
N LEU A 2 0.87 -2.22 20.72
CA LEU A 2 1.79 -2.99 19.87
C LEU A 2 1.12 -3.61 18.63
N ASP A 3 -0.07 -4.18 18.75
CA ASP A 3 -0.75 -4.81 17.61
C ASP A 3 -1.04 -3.83 16.49
N LYS A 4 -1.44 -2.59 16.83
CA LYS A 4 -1.67 -1.52 15.85
C LYS A 4 -0.36 -1.11 15.16
N TYR A 5 0.74 -1.09 15.90
CA TYR A 5 2.05 -0.80 15.35
C TYR A 5 2.49 -1.90 14.36
N ILE A 6 2.35 -3.17 14.76
CA ILE A 6 2.67 -4.33 13.90
C ILE A 6 1.79 -4.32 12.65
N ASP A 7 0.49 -4.12 12.82
CA ASP A 7 -0.47 -4.10 11.71
C ASP A 7 -0.17 -2.97 10.72
N TYR A 8 0.16 -1.77 11.22
CA TYR A 8 0.58 -0.65 10.38
C TYR A 8 1.83 -0.97 9.56
N TYR A 9 2.89 -1.53 10.17
CA TYR A 9 4.13 -1.84 9.46
C TYR A 9 3.97 -2.99 8.46
N ASN A 10 3.11 -3.96 8.76
CA ASN A 10 2.86 -5.11 7.89
C ASN A 10 1.95 -4.77 6.71
N ASN A 11 0.92 -3.94 6.93
CA ASN A 11 -0.17 -3.78 5.96
C ASN A 11 -0.31 -2.36 5.39
N GLU A 12 -0.06 -1.32 6.18
CA GLU A 12 -0.43 0.05 5.82
C GLU A 12 0.75 0.91 5.35
N ARG A 13 1.95 0.70 5.91
CA ARG A 13 3.14 1.54 5.64
C ARG A 13 3.46 1.66 4.16
N ILE A 14 3.35 0.58 3.39
CA ILE A 14 3.68 0.59 1.97
C ILE A 14 2.71 1.45 1.15
N LYS A 15 1.45 1.54 1.56
CA LYS A 15 0.42 2.31 0.86
C LYS A 15 0.70 3.81 0.87
N VAL A 16 1.40 4.32 1.89
CA VAL A 16 1.82 5.73 1.97
C VAL A 16 2.68 6.13 0.77
N GLY A 17 3.62 5.27 0.36
CA GLY A 17 4.45 5.50 -0.82
C GLY A 17 3.74 5.24 -2.14
N LEU A 18 2.56 4.60 -2.10
CA LEU A 18 1.77 4.20 -3.27
C LEU A 18 0.47 5.02 -3.39
N ASN A 19 0.41 6.22 -2.79
CA ASN A 19 -0.79 7.09 -2.83
C ASN A 19 -2.07 6.39 -2.32
N GLY A 20 -1.95 5.57 -1.27
CA GLY A 20 -3.06 4.83 -0.68
C GLY A 20 -3.38 3.51 -1.38
N LEU A 21 -2.66 3.15 -2.44
CA LEU A 21 -2.89 1.91 -3.19
C LEU A 21 -2.14 0.72 -2.58
N SER A 22 -2.73 -0.47 -2.71
CA SER A 22 -1.97 -1.71 -2.52
C SER A 22 -0.94 -1.89 -3.66
N PRO A 23 0.13 -2.68 -3.46
CA PRO A 23 1.11 -2.96 -4.51
C PRO A 23 0.47 -3.49 -5.80
N VAL A 24 -0.59 -4.29 -5.67
CA VAL A 24 -1.35 -4.84 -6.79
C VAL A 24 -2.10 -3.74 -7.54
N GLN A 25 -2.82 -2.87 -6.82
CA GLN A 25 -3.54 -1.75 -7.42
C GLN A 25 -2.60 -0.75 -8.09
N PHE A 26 -1.47 -0.41 -7.46
CA PHE A 26 -0.45 0.47 -8.02
C PHE A 26 0.10 -0.08 -9.34
N LYS A 27 0.41 -1.39 -9.38
CA LYS A 27 0.85 -2.06 -10.61
C LYS A 27 -0.17 -1.90 -11.73
N TYR A 28 -1.45 -2.21 -11.49
CA TYR A 28 -2.49 -2.13 -12.52
C TYR A 28 -2.82 -0.70 -12.95
N GLN A 29 -2.71 0.29 -12.05
CA GLN A 29 -2.86 1.70 -12.40
C GLN A 29 -1.83 2.13 -13.46
N SER A 30 -0.56 1.74 -13.31
CA SER A 30 0.49 2.05 -14.30
C SER A 30 0.23 1.40 -15.67
N HIS A 31 -0.43 0.24 -15.71
CA HIS A 31 -0.74 -0.46 -16.96
C HIS A 31 -2.01 0.07 -17.64
N SER A 32 -2.84 0.83 -16.93
CA SER A 32 -4.09 1.40 -17.48
C SER A 32 -3.85 2.67 -18.32
N ILE A 33 -2.62 3.17 -18.34
CA ILE A 33 -2.24 4.43 -19.01
C ILE A 33 -1.64 4.18 -20.42
N THR A 34 -1.54 2.92 -20.86
CA THR A 34 -1.06 2.56 -22.22
C THR A 34 -2.18 1.94 -23.03
#